data_AF-A0A7V1ZHR4-F1
#
_entry.id   AF-A0A7V1ZHR4-F1
#
_cell.length_a   1.000
_cell.length_b   1.000
_cell.length_c   1.000
_cell.angle_alpha   90.00
_cell.angle_beta   90.00
_cell.angle_gamma   90.00
#
_symmetry.space_group_name_H-M   'P 1'
#
loop_
_entity.id
_entity.type
_entity.pdbx_description
1 polymer ?
#
loop_
_entity_poly.entity_id
_entity_poly.type
_entity_poly.pdbx_seq_one_letter_code
_entity_poly.pdbx_strand_id
1 'polypeptide(L)'
;MSWLAEFEALIAEGKGQSIEEFWLSRLEAGVDDPDPFLAANLALRRAGKKKEALLLLELAWEQAREQKAWRAVRAFAEECLRLGVGDQAKLRADLEEAIRHLWDGRPSLAALLAHFNLRQHKNPVDACEELETWLRHDVGEVLAMAGRGPGRVVEANPKVGVLRLDFEKEKKVPVPIGAASRHLFPLPPGHFLRRRLEEPAALRQELLADPPDALVALLRSFGKPLSVAEIREALGSLLADSEWASWWNKAKKSEFVVAEGKGASVRYRALAASEAVEELGQRFAAADFAEKLELARRAKKGTPLAREMAQALLAAAQREPAKEAFAALDAARKLGAAEEDVARAKATILEKQPALELARELTEASHRQEVLQYLLDRGDAEALAGWLFLETNPRLLRLAAEKLLELGERAKLEQFFGQVFLHPARFAAAWVWAMELTEGPVAKLVAAKKNPAAVLRLVDAGERKEFAPYRARIRALLSPSSWVAELLKKDLTEEQARRLYHILQAPGVLKEERAWLKRAVLARFPQLAAGAAEDTAV
;
A
#
# COMPACT_ATOMS: atom_id res chain seq x y z
N MET A 1 29.25 -22.98 -15.62
CA MET A 1 30.46 -23.77 -15.28
C MET A 1 31.63 -23.13 -16.00
N SER A 2 32.71 -22.80 -15.29
CA SER A 2 33.89 -22.14 -15.88
C SER A 2 34.63 -23.10 -16.80
N TRP A 3 35.13 -22.62 -17.95
CA TRP A 3 35.93 -23.39 -18.92
C TRP A 3 37.25 -23.93 -18.31
N LEU A 4 37.61 -23.50 -17.10
CA LEU A 4 38.79 -23.93 -16.36
C LEU A 4 38.90 -25.45 -16.20
N ALA A 5 37.79 -26.14 -15.91
CA ALA A 5 37.82 -27.60 -15.69
C ALA A 5 38.17 -28.37 -16.97
N GLU A 6 37.72 -27.88 -18.12
CA GLU A 6 38.06 -28.44 -19.44
C GLU A 6 39.54 -28.21 -19.76
N PHE A 7 40.05 -27.03 -19.43
CA PHE A 7 41.47 -26.72 -19.58
C PHE A 7 42.37 -27.58 -18.68
N GLU A 8 41.98 -27.81 -17.42
CA GLU A 8 42.71 -28.69 -16.49
C GLU A 8 42.77 -30.14 -16.99
N ALA A 9 41.70 -30.64 -17.62
CA ALA A 9 41.71 -31.96 -18.25
C ALA A 9 42.72 -32.03 -19.41
N LEU A 10 42.77 -30.99 -20.27
CA LEU A 10 43.76 -30.90 -21.35
C LEU A 10 45.20 -30.86 -20.83
N ILE A 11 45.44 -30.19 -19.69
CA ILE A 11 46.74 -30.20 -19.01
C ILE A 11 47.12 -31.63 -18.60
N ALA A 12 46.19 -32.36 -17.99
CA ALA A 12 46.42 -33.73 -17.53
C ALA A 12 46.68 -34.71 -18.68
N GLU A 13 46.04 -34.52 -19.83
CA GLU A 13 46.30 -35.31 -21.05
C GLU A 13 47.67 -35.05 -21.69
N GLY A 14 48.36 -33.97 -21.32
CA GLY A 14 49.74 -33.71 -21.70
C GLY A 14 49.96 -33.18 -23.13
N LYS A 15 48.91 -33.07 -23.96
CA LYS A 15 49.00 -32.62 -25.37
C LYS A 15 49.14 -31.09 -25.48
N GLY A 16 50.37 -30.59 -25.63
CA GLY A 16 50.66 -29.14 -25.70
C GLY A 16 49.89 -28.38 -26.78
N GLN A 17 49.78 -28.94 -27.98
CA GLN A 17 49.07 -28.29 -29.09
C GLN A 17 47.58 -28.03 -28.78
N SER A 18 46.90 -28.99 -28.12
CA SER A 18 45.49 -28.83 -27.74
C SER A 18 45.28 -27.79 -26.64
N ILE A 19 46.28 -27.58 -25.78
CA ILE A 19 46.24 -26.55 -24.73
C ILE A 19 46.35 -25.16 -25.38
N GLU A 20 47.27 -24.98 -26.33
CA GLU A 20 47.45 -23.73 -27.06
C GLU A 20 46.22 -23.39 -27.92
N GLU A 21 45.71 -24.34 -28.71
CA GLU A 21 44.49 -24.16 -29.53
C GLU A 21 43.29 -23.77 -28.67
N PHE A 22 43.11 -24.43 -27.52
CA PHE A 22 42.04 -24.10 -26.58
C PHE A 22 42.22 -22.70 -26.01
N TRP A 23 43.44 -22.34 -25.58
CA TRP A 23 43.73 -21.01 -25.05
C TRP A 23 43.44 -19.91 -26.08
N LEU A 24 43.90 -20.07 -27.32
CA LEU A 24 43.65 -19.15 -28.42
C LEU A 24 42.15 -18.96 -28.67
N SER A 25 41.38 -20.05 -28.71
CA SER A 25 39.92 -19.97 -28.87
C SER A 25 39.25 -19.15 -27.76
N ARG A 26 39.80 -19.17 -26.53
CA ARG A 26 39.30 -18.37 -25.41
C ARG A 26 39.71 -16.91 -25.52
N LEU A 27 40.93 -16.63 -25.97
CA LEU A 27 41.38 -15.25 -26.24
C LEU A 27 40.54 -14.58 -27.34
N GLU A 28 40.16 -15.33 -28.37
CA GLU A 28 39.28 -14.88 -29.45
C GLU A 28 37.84 -14.63 -28.95
N ALA A 29 37.35 -15.44 -28.02
CA ALA A 29 36.03 -15.28 -27.42
C ALA A 29 35.92 -14.03 -26.52
N GLY A 30 37.05 -13.48 -26.07
CA GLY A 30 37.13 -12.26 -25.26
C GLY A 30 37.87 -12.46 -23.94
N VAL A 31 38.55 -11.41 -23.48
CA VAL A 31 39.43 -11.46 -22.30
C VAL A 31 39.01 -10.56 -21.15
N ASP A 32 37.78 -10.04 -21.15
CA ASP A 32 37.30 -9.07 -20.15
C ASP A 32 37.39 -9.57 -18.70
N ASP A 33 37.21 -10.87 -18.49
CA ASP A 33 37.38 -11.55 -17.19
C ASP A 33 38.75 -12.25 -17.13
N PRO A 34 39.76 -11.68 -16.44
CA PRO A 34 41.09 -12.26 -16.36
C PRO A 34 41.21 -13.45 -15.40
N ASP A 35 40.27 -13.62 -14.45
CA ASP A 35 40.43 -14.58 -13.35
C ASP A 35 40.54 -16.04 -13.84
N PRO A 36 39.72 -16.52 -14.80
CA PRO A 36 39.86 -17.86 -15.35
C PRO A 36 41.19 -18.08 -16.08
N PHE A 37 41.70 -17.08 -16.79
CA PHE A 37 42.99 -17.15 -17.48
C PHE A 37 44.16 -17.23 -16.50
N LEU A 38 44.15 -16.43 -15.43
CA LEU A 38 45.19 -16.47 -14.39
C LEU A 38 45.18 -17.80 -13.63
N ALA A 39 43.98 -18.35 -13.34
CA ALA A 39 43.84 -19.66 -12.71
C ALA A 39 44.37 -20.79 -13.62
N ALA A 40 43.99 -20.78 -14.90
CA ALA A 40 44.48 -21.70 -15.92
C ALA A 40 46.01 -21.62 -16.09
N ASN A 41 46.55 -20.40 -16.10
CA ASN A 41 47.99 -20.18 -16.14
C ASN A 41 48.73 -20.75 -14.92
N LEU A 42 48.18 -20.56 -13.73
CA LEU A 42 48.71 -21.14 -12.49
C LEU A 42 48.67 -22.68 -12.52
N ALA A 43 47.59 -23.28 -13.02
CA ALA A 43 47.47 -24.73 -13.17
C ALA A 43 48.55 -25.28 -14.11
N LEU A 44 48.78 -24.62 -15.25
CA LEU A 44 49.80 -25.00 -16.22
C LEU A 44 51.23 -24.91 -15.63
N ARG A 45 51.51 -23.86 -14.85
CA ARG A 45 52.78 -23.73 -14.10
C ARG A 45 52.96 -24.85 -13.07
N ARG A 46 51.90 -25.21 -12.34
CA ARG A 46 51.92 -26.31 -11.34
C ARG A 46 52.13 -27.68 -11.97
N ALA A 47 51.63 -27.88 -13.19
CA ALA A 47 51.86 -29.09 -13.98
C ALA A 47 53.28 -29.18 -14.60
N GLY A 48 54.19 -28.25 -14.27
CA GLY A 48 55.57 -28.24 -14.75
C GLY A 48 55.77 -27.62 -16.14
N LYS A 49 54.69 -27.19 -16.82
CA LYS A 49 54.71 -26.59 -18.16
C LYS A 49 54.99 -25.08 -18.11
N LYS A 50 56.06 -24.67 -17.42
CA LYS A 50 56.35 -23.25 -17.13
C LYS A 50 56.55 -22.40 -18.38
N LYS A 51 57.29 -22.88 -19.38
CA LYS A 51 57.58 -22.10 -20.60
C LYS A 51 56.30 -21.79 -21.40
N GLU A 52 55.46 -22.79 -21.57
CA GLU A 52 54.15 -22.67 -22.24
C GLU A 52 53.25 -21.70 -21.49
N ALA A 53 53.18 -21.81 -20.16
CA ALA A 53 52.40 -20.87 -19.34
C ALA A 53 52.87 -19.41 -19.49
N LEU A 54 54.18 -19.15 -19.52
CA LEU A 54 54.70 -17.79 -19.69
C LEU A 54 54.35 -17.22 -21.08
N LEU A 55 54.48 -18.03 -22.14
CA LEU A 55 54.10 -17.64 -23.50
C LEU A 55 52.60 -17.30 -23.62
N LEU A 56 51.74 -18.18 -23.08
CA LEU A 56 50.29 -17.98 -23.14
C LEU A 56 49.83 -16.77 -22.32
N LEU A 57 50.53 -16.45 -21.22
CA LEU A 57 50.27 -15.24 -20.44
C LEU A 57 50.64 -13.96 -21.20
N GLU A 58 51.81 -13.94 -21.86
CA GLU A 58 52.21 -12.81 -22.71
C GLU A 58 51.19 -12.59 -23.84
N LEU A 59 50.74 -13.67 -24.49
CA LEU A 59 49.74 -13.58 -25.55
C LEU A 59 48.38 -13.07 -25.03
N ALA A 60 47.96 -13.50 -23.84
CA ALA A 60 46.74 -13.00 -23.21
C ALA A 60 46.84 -11.51 -22.87
N TRP A 61 48.01 -11.05 -22.42
CA TRP A 61 48.28 -9.65 -22.20
C TRP A 61 48.24 -8.83 -23.51
N GLU A 62 48.90 -9.30 -24.57
CA GLU A 62 48.87 -8.62 -25.88
C GLU A 62 47.44 -8.52 -26.43
N GLN A 63 46.68 -9.62 -26.38
CA GLN A 63 45.29 -9.65 -26.79
C GLN A 63 44.43 -8.66 -25.96
N ALA A 64 44.62 -8.62 -24.64
CA ALA A 64 43.89 -7.68 -23.78
C ALA A 64 44.19 -6.22 -24.13
N ARG A 65 45.42 -5.90 -24.53
CA ARG A 65 45.80 -4.55 -24.98
C ARG A 65 45.12 -4.19 -26.29
N GLU A 66 45.12 -5.10 -27.26
CA GLU A 66 44.45 -4.89 -28.55
C GLU A 66 42.95 -4.68 -28.38
N GLN A 67 42.32 -5.47 -27.53
CA GLN A 67 40.90 -5.35 -27.18
C GLN A 67 40.58 -4.16 -26.27
N LYS A 68 41.59 -3.47 -25.72
CA LYS A 68 41.44 -2.43 -24.69
C LYS A 68 40.63 -2.92 -23.48
N ALA A 69 40.79 -4.19 -23.13
CA ALA A 69 40.17 -4.82 -21.98
C ALA A 69 40.94 -4.42 -20.71
N TRP A 70 40.80 -3.17 -20.27
CA TRP A 70 41.70 -2.55 -19.26
C TRP A 70 41.80 -3.32 -17.94
N ARG A 71 40.72 -3.98 -17.50
CA ARG A 71 40.75 -4.83 -16.30
C ARG A 71 41.69 -6.02 -16.48
N ALA A 72 41.65 -6.63 -17.66
CA ALA A 72 42.50 -7.74 -18.03
C ALA A 72 43.94 -7.29 -18.31
N VAL A 73 44.14 -6.15 -18.99
CA VAL A 73 45.45 -5.53 -19.17
C VAL A 73 46.15 -5.34 -17.82
N ARG A 74 45.46 -4.74 -16.84
CA ARG A 74 45.97 -4.55 -15.47
C ARG A 74 46.36 -5.87 -14.82
N ALA A 75 45.48 -6.87 -14.87
CA ALA A 75 45.69 -8.15 -14.19
C ALA A 75 46.81 -8.99 -14.83
N PHE A 76 46.85 -9.09 -16.16
CA PHE A 76 47.89 -9.82 -16.87
C PHE A 76 49.24 -9.11 -16.81
N ALA A 77 49.28 -7.77 -16.93
CA ALA A 77 50.52 -7.02 -16.80
C ALA A 77 51.14 -7.20 -15.40
N GLU A 78 50.31 -7.18 -14.35
CA GLU A 78 50.75 -7.44 -12.98
C GLU A 78 51.35 -8.84 -12.83
N GLU A 79 50.68 -9.89 -13.32
CA GLU A 79 51.20 -11.25 -13.22
C GLU A 79 52.48 -11.42 -14.05
N CYS A 80 52.56 -10.82 -15.25
CA CYS A 80 53.78 -10.82 -16.05
C CYS A 80 54.95 -10.14 -15.32
N LEU A 81 54.71 -9.00 -14.66
CA LEU A 81 55.70 -8.28 -13.86
C LEU A 81 56.16 -9.11 -12.65
N ARG A 82 55.24 -9.80 -11.95
CA ARG A 82 55.59 -10.71 -10.83
C ARG A 82 56.48 -11.86 -11.29
N LEU A 83 56.25 -12.38 -12.49
CA LEU A 83 56.99 -13.50 -13.05
C LEU A 83 58.25 -13.10 -13.81
N GLY A 84 58.47 -11.80 -14.04
CA GLY A 84 59.62 -11.28 -14.77
C GLY A 84 59.61 -11.70 -16.25
N VAL A 85 58.43 -11.83 -16.85
CA VAL A 85 58.24 -12.24 -18.24
C VAL A 85 57.78 -11.05 -19.10
N GLY A 86 58.05 -11.08 -20.40
CA GLY A 86 57.74 -10.00 -21.33
C GLY A 86 58.61 -8.74 -21.21
N ASP A 87 58.35 -7.78 -22.09
CA ASP A 87 58.98 -6.46 -22.09
C ASP A 87 58.53 -5.65 -20.87
N GLN A 88 59.41 -5.57 -19.86
CA GLN A 88 59.15 -4.89 -18.61
C GLN A 88 58.78 -3.41 -18.78
N ALA A 89 59.33 -2.72 -19.78
CA ALA A 89 59.06 -1.31 -20.00
C ALA A 89 57.64 -1.11 -20.56
N LYS A 90 57.21 -1.97 -21.49
CA LYS A 90 55.84 -1.98 -22.02
C LYS A 90 54.84 -2.35 -20.94
N LEU A 91 55.07 -3.45 -20.21
CA LEU A 91 54.19 -3.90 -19.13
C LEU A 91 53.91 -2.82 -18.09
N ARG A 92 54.94 -2.06 -17.68
CA ARG A 92 54.79 -0.94 -16.76
C ARG A 92 53.99 0.22 -17.36
N ALA A 93 54.19 0.51 -18.64
CA ALA A 93 53.44 1.56 -19.34
C ALA A 93 51.96 1.19 -19.48
N ASP A 94 51.67 -0.06 -19.86
CA ASP A 94 50.32 -0.57 -20.02
C ASP A 94 49.60 -0.73 -18.67
N LEU A 95 50.31 -1.09 -17.60
CA LEU A 95 49.75 -1.09 -16.24
C LEU A 95 49.29 0.32 -15.83
N GLU A 96 50.12 1.34 -16.05
CA GLU A 96 49.76 2.74 -15.78
C GLU A 96 48.59 3.22 -16.65
N GLU A 97 48.56 2.84 -17.93
CA GLU A 97 47.47 3.16 -18.86
C GLU A 97 46.16 2.48 -18.44
N ALA A 98 46.20 1.21 -18.06
CA ALA A 98 45.04 0.50 -17.54
C ALA A 98 44.48 1.17 -16.28
N ILE A 99 45.34 1.61 -15.35
CA ILE A 99 44.91 2.37 -14.18
C ILE A 99 44.24 3.70 -14.57
N ARG A 100 44.76 4.42 -15.57
CA ARG A 100 44.13 5.66 -16.05
C ARG A 100 42.71 5.42 -16.53
N HIS A 101 42.47 4.32 -17.26
CA HIS A 101 41.15 3.99 -17.78
C HIS A 101 40.20 3.43 -16.72
N LEU A 102 40.69 2.57 -15.82
CA LEU A 102 39.87 1.96 -14.77
C LEU A 102 39.40 2.97 -13.72
N TRP A 103 40.21 3.99 -13.47
CA TRP A 103 39.98 5.01 -12.45
C TRP A 103 39.73 6.39 -13.07
N ASP A 104 39.24 6.45 -14.30
CA ASP A 104 38.95 7.70 -14.98
C ASP A 104 37.95 8.57 -14.17
N GLY A 105 38.12 9.88 -14.26
CA GLY A 105 37.31 10.86 -13.52
C GLY A 105 37.65 11.04 -12.04
N ARG A 106 38.65 10.32 -11.51
CA ARG A 106 39.11 10.45 -10.11
C ARG A 106 39.96 11.73 -9.91
N PRO A 107 39.58 12.63 -8.97
CA PRO A 107 40.31 13.88 -8.76
C PRO A 107 41.81 13.73 -8.49
N SER A 108 42.23 12.70 -7.73
CA SER A 108 43.65 12.55 -7.36
C SER A 108 44.46 11.69 -8.32
N LEU A 109 43.86 11.15 -9.40
CA LEU A 109 44.50 10.17 -10.27
C LEU A 109 45.84 10.64 -10.84
N ALA A 110 45.88 11.82 -11.46
CA ALA A 110 47.09 12.35 -12.08
C ALA A 110 48.22 12.57 -11.05
N ALA A 111 47.88 13.07 -9.87
CA ALA A 111 48.82 13.33 -8.79
C ALA A 111 49.37 12.02 -8.18
N LEU A 112 48.51 11.00 -8.01
CA LEU A 112 48.91 9.70 -7.49
C LEU A 112 49.79 8.93 -8.50
N LEU A 113 49.44 8.92 -9.78
CA LEU A 113 50.28 8.32 -10.82
C LEU A 113 51.67 8.95 -10.87
N ALA A 114 51.77 10.27 -10.75
CA ALA A 114 53.06 10.97 -10.69
C ALA A 114 53.85 10.65 -9.41
N HIS A 115 53.17 10.45 -8.28
CA HIS A 115 53.82 10.11 -7.00
C HIS A 115 54.40 8.69 -6.99
N PHE A 116 53.61 7.69 -7.39
CA PHE A 116 54.02 6.28 -7.37
C PHE A 116 54.94 5.92 -8.54
N ASN A 117 54.84 6.63 -9.67
CA ASN A 117 55.71 6.50 -10.85
C ASN A 117 55.97 5.03 -11.25
N LEU A 118 54.89 4.30 -11.59
CA LEU A 118 54.92 2.85 -11.86
C LEU A 118 55.97 2.46 -12.91
N ARG A 119 56.24 3.33 -13.89
CA ARG A 119 57.26 3.14 -14.93
C ARG A 119 58.67 2.97 -14.39
N GLN A 120 59.02 3.67 -13.31
CA GLN A 120 60.38 3.66 -12.74
C GLN A 120 60.44 3.05 -11.33
N HIS A 121 59.30 2.70 -10.73
CA HIS A 121 59.25 2.15 -9.38
C HIS A 121 60.00 0.82 -9.27
N LYS A 122 60.73 0.60 -8.16
CA LYS A 122 61.48 -0.66 -7.96
C LYS A 122 60.53 -1.88 -7.96
N ASN A 123 59.40 -1.75 -7.29
CA ASN A 123 58.34 -2.77 -7.21
C ASN A 123 57.04 -2.20 -7.79
N PRO A 124 56.81 -2.26 -9.12
CA PRO A 124 55.66 -1.60 -9.75
C PRO A 124 54.31 -2.22 -9.34
N VAL A 125 54.29 -3.52 -9.03
CA VAL A 125 53.09 -4.23 -8.60
C VAL A 125 52.62 -3.74 -7.23
N ASP A 126 53.49 -3.77 -6.22
CA ASP A 126 53.18 -3.28 -4.87
C ASP A 126 52.74 -1.80 -4.91
N ALA A 127 53.44 -0.97 -5.70
CA ALA A 127 53.08 0.44 -5.86
C ALA A 127 51.71 0.63 -6.54
N CYS A 128 51.32 -0.26 -7.45
CA CYS A 128 50.00 -0.24 -8.07
C CYS A 128 48.91 -0.58 -7.04
N GLU A 129 49.12 -1.60 -6.22
CA GLU A 129 48.17 -1.98 -5.15
C GLU A 129 47.98 -0.86 -4.12
N GLU A 130 49.08 -0.19 -3.73
CA GLU A 130 49.03 0.99 -2.87
C GLU A 130 48.28 2.13 -3.54
N LEU A 131 48.60 2.45 -4.80
CA LEU A 131 47.93 3.49 -5.57
C LEU A 131 46.42 3.27 -5.68
N GLU A 132 45.97 2.05 -5.98
CA GLU A 132 44.55 1.72 -6.05
C GLU A 132 43.86 1.80 -4.67
N THR A 133 44.62 1.58 -3.60
CA THR A 133 44.13 1.81 -2.23
C THR A 133 43.86 3.29 -1.98
N TRP A 134 44.72 4.18 -2.46
CA TRP A 134 44.45 5.62 -2.42
C TRP A 134 43.24 6.02 -3.26
N LEU A 135 43.11 5.49 -4.48
CA LEU A 135 41.99 5.81 -5.37
C LEU A 135 40.64 5.30 -4.85
N ARG A 136 40.62 4.18 -4.12
CA ARG A 136 39.42 3.71 -3.39
C ARG A 136 38.98 4.66 -2.28
N HIS A 137 39.86 5.54 -1.82
CA HIS A 137 39.62 6.49 -0.74
C HIS A 137 39.87 7.92 -1.20
N ASP A 138 39.59 8.18 -2.49
CA ASP A 138 39.90 9.44 -3.14
C ASP A 138 39.10 10.62 -2.55
N VAL A 139 39.58 11.82 -2.79
CA VAL A 139 38.92 13.07 -2.43
C VAL A 139 37.50 13.10 -3.00
N GLY A 140 36.54 13.41 -2.13
CA GLY A 140 35.11 13.40 -2.42
C GLY A 140 34.40 12.11 -2.00
N GLU A 141 35.12 11.01 -1.79
CA GLU A 141 34.49 9.77 -1.31
C GLU A 141 33.92 9.92 0.10
N VAL A 142 32.79 9.26 0.33
CA VAL A 142 32.10 9.26 1.61
C VAL A 142 32.24 7.90 2.25
N LEU A 143 32.83 7.89 3.45
CA LEU A 143 33.21 6.68 4.18
C LEU A 143 32.65 6.76 5.60
N ALA A 144 32.28 5.63 6.19
CA ALA A 144 31.90 5.54 7.60
C ALA A 144 33.08 5.11 8.45
N MET A 145 33.25 5.74 9.62
CA MET A 145 34.17 5.30 10.67
C MET A 145 33.39 5.01 11.95
N ALA A 146 33.69 3.88 12.61
CA ALA A 146 33.09 3.53 13.89
C ALA A 146 33.31 4.64 14.93
N GLY A 147 32.25 5.03 15.65
CA GLY A 147 32.28 6.10 16.66
C GLY A 147 32.28 7.53 16.12
N ARG A 148 32.57 7.75 14.83
CA ARG A 148 32.56 9.10 14.19
C ARG A 148 31.46 9.27 13.14
N GLY A 149 30.93 8.17 12.61
CA GLY A 149 29.87 8.18 11.61
C GLY A 149 30.39 8.44 10.18
N PRO A 150 29.54 8.96 9.28
CA PRO A 150 29.91 9.28 7.90
C PRO A 150 30.84 10.49 7.85
N GLY A 151 31.86 10.41 7.00
CA GLY A 151 32.79 11.50 6.73
C GLY A 151 33.20 11.52 5.26
N ARG A 152 33.51 12.71 4.76
CA ARG A 152 33.98 12.92 3.39
C ARG A 152 35.48 13.11 3.36
N VAL A 153 36.18 12.45 2.45
CA VAL A 153 37.60 12.69 2.21
C VAL A 153 37.75 14.06 1.54
N VAL A 154 38.50 14.96 2.17
CA VAL A 154 38.73 16.33 1.67
C VAL A 154 40.15 16.56 1.18
N GLU A 155 41.10 15.74 1.64
CA GLU A 155 42.50 15.84 1.25
C GLU A 155 43.14 14.45 1.27
N ALA A 156 43.94 14.15 0.25
CA ALA A 156 44.78 12.97 0.17
C ALA A 156 46.23 13.38 0.00
N ASN A 157 47.09 13.06 0.98
CA ASN A 157 48.50 13.40 0.95
C ASN A 157 49.39 12.15 0.96
N PRO A 158 49.77 11.63 -0.22
CA PRO A 158 50.55 10.40 -0.32
C PRO A 158 51.98 10.55 0.21
N LYS A 159 52.56 11.75 0.18
CA LYS A 159 53.91 12.01 0.75
C LYS A 159 53.96 11.80 2.26
N VAL A 160 52.86 12.11 2.96
CA VAL A 160 52.74 11.97 4.42
C VAL A 160 52.08 10.64 4.80
N GLY A 161 51.42 9.97 3.85
CA GLY A 161 50.71 8.71 4.12
C GLY A 161 49.34 8.91 4.79
N VAL A 162 48.74 10.11 4.71
CA VAL A 162 47.55 10.50 5.49
C VAL A 162 46.43 11.04 4.59
N LEU A 163 45.21 10.57 4.85
CA LEU A 163 43.95 11.15 4.38
C LEU A 163 43.41 12.13 5.43
N ARG A 164 42.73 13.19 5.01
CA ARG A 164 41.93 14.01 5.92
C ARG A 164 40.45 13.89 5.60
N LEU A 165 39.67 13.58 6.63
CA LEU A 165 38.23 13.43 6.52
C LEU A 165 37.49 14.50 7.31
N ASP A 166 36.44 15.03 6.69
CA ASP A 166 35.46 15.88 7.33
C ASP A 166 34.26 15.03 7.76
N PHE A 167 34.18 14.77 9.07
CA PHE A 167 33.01 14.17 9.69
C PHE A 167 31.97 15.25 10.02
N GLU A 168 30.82 14.84 10.55
CA GLU A 168 29.74 15.75 10.94
C GLU A 168 30.16 16.69 12.09
N LYS A 169 30.86 16.15 13.10
CA LYS A 169 31.25 16.89 14.32
C LYS A 169 32.67 17.46 14.28
N GLU A 170 33.56 16.83 13.51
CA GLU A 170 34.99 17.16 13.48
C GLU A 170 35.47 17.26 12.04
N LYS A 171 36.28 18.28 11.76
CA LYS A 171 36.82 18.56 10.42
C LYS A 171 38.30 18.25 10.36
N LYS A 172 38.78 17.89 9.18
CA LYS A 172 40.20 17.61 8.86
C LYS A 172 40.85 16.56 9.75
N VAL A 173 40.10 15.52 10.12
CA VAL A 173 40.60 14.43 10.96
C VAL A 173 41.63 13.62 10.16
N PRO A 174 42.90 13.53 10.62
CA PRO A 174 43.93 12.78 9.92
C PRO A 174 43.74 11.27 10.14
N VAL A 175 43.72 10.50 9.05
CA VAL A 175 43.64 9.04 9.05
C VAL A 175 44.77 8.50 8.17
N PRO A 176 45.74 7.74 8.74
CA PRO A 176 46.77 7.08 7.94
C PRO A 176 46.15 6.12 6.92
N ILE A 177 46.66 6.09 5.69
CA ILE A 177 46.10 5.26 4.62
C ILE A 177 46.09 3.76 4.98
N GLY A 178 47.12 3.27 5.68
CA GLY A 178 47.17 1.88 6.14
C GLY A 178 46.12 1.53 7.21
N ALA A 179 45.63 2.53 7.95
CA ALA A 179 44.52 2.37 8.89
C ALA A 179 43.15 2.53 8.20
N ALA A 180 43.10 3.31 7.12
CA ALA A 180 41.90 3.59 6.35
C ALA A 180 41.22 2.30 5.87
N SER A 181 41.96 1.36 5.26
CA SER A 181 41.39 0.11 4.76
C SER A 181 40.78 -0.80 5.85
N ARG A 182 41.12 -0.59 7.12
CA ARG A 182 40.60 -1.37 8.26
C ARG A 182 39.45 -0.69 8.99
N HIS A 183 39.40 0.63 8.98
CA HIS A 183 38.50 1.42 9.83
C HIS A 183 37.51 2.29 9.05
N LEU A 184 37.72 2.45 7.74
CA LEU A 184 36.82 3.18 6.85
C LEU A 184 36.03 2.20 5.99
N PHE A 185 34.72 2.35 6.04
CA PHE A 185 33.78 1.54 5.26
C PHE A 185 33.15 2.42 4.18
N PRO A 186 33.25 2.05 2.89
CA PRO A 186 32.70 2.87 1.82
C PRO A 186 31.18 2.97 1.91
N LEU A 187 30.66 4.19 1.73
CA LEU A 187 29.23 4.45 1.68
C LEU A 187 28.81 4.77 0.23
N PRO A 188 28.18 3.83 -0.49
CA PRO A 188 27.78 4.06 -1.86
C PRO A 188 26.72 5.17 -1.96
N PRO A 189 26.57 5.81 -3.14
CA PRO A 189 25.48 6.74 -3.40
C PRO A 189 24.12 6.15 -2.99
N GLY A 190 23.29 6.95 -2.32
CA GLY A 190 21.98 6.50 -1.82
C GLY A 190 22.00 5.77 -0.47
N HIS A 191 23.17 5.35 0.05
CA HIS A 191 23.24 4.78 1.40
C HIS A 191 22.77 5.80 2.45
N PHE A 192 22.00 5.36 3.45
CA PHE A 192 21.37 6.25 4.44
C PHE A 192 22.36 7.19 5.13
N LEU A 193 23.47 6.65 5.64
CA LEU A 193 24.52 7.46 6.28
C LEU A 193 25.18 8.48 5.34
N ARG A 194 25.28 8.19 4.04
CA ARG A 194 25.81 9.15 3.07
C ARG A 194 24.82 10.29 2.82
N ARG A 195 23.54 9.96 2.64
CA ARG A 195 22.47 10.97 2.54
C ARG A 195 22.37 11.82 3.81
N ARG A 196 22.63 11.25 4.98
CA ARG A 196 22.70 12.00 6.25
C ARG A 196 23.78 13.08 6.23
N LEU A 197 24.93 12.80 5.60
CA LEU A 197 26.02 13.77 5.46
C LEU A 197 25.75 14.80 4.35
N GLU A 198 25.23 14.35 3.20
CA GLU A 198 25.11 15.17 1.98
C GLU A 198 23.80 15.97 1.91
N GLU A 199 22.69 15.42 2.42
CA GLU A 199 21.33 15.93 2.28
C GLU A 199 20.52 15.87 3.61
N PRO A 200 21.06 16.36 4.74
CA PRO A 200 20.44 16.16 6.06
C PRO A 200 19.02 16.73 6.17
N ALA A 201 18.76 17.88 5.54
CA ALA A 201 17.45 18.53 5.60
C ALA A 201 16.37 17.74 4.85
N ALA A 202 16.68 17.25 3.65
CA ALA A 202 15.76 16.45 2.84
C ALA A 202 15.48 15.10 3.52
N LEU A 203 16.53 14.43 4.00
CA LEU A 203 16.38 13.15 4.70
C LEU A 203 15.56 13.29 5.99
N ARG A 204 15.69 14.41 6.72
CA ARG A 204 14.85 14.70 7.89
C ARG A 204 13.38 14.88 7.52
N GLN A 205 13.07 15.55 6.41
CA GLN A 205 11.69 15.70 5.95
C GLN A 205 11.07 14.35 5.61
N GLU A 206 11.80 13.48 4.89
CA GLU A 206 11.36 12.11 4.58
C GLU A 206 11.09 11.30 5.86
N LEU A 207 12.01 11.35 6.83
CA LEU A 207 11.89 10.68 8.13
C LEU A 207 10.62 11.05 8.88
N LEU A 208 10.21 12.32 8.82
CA LEU A 208 9.04 12.83 9.54
C LEU A 208 7.73 12.63 8.77
N ALA A 209 7.78 12.64 7.44
CA ALA A 209 6.62 12.46 6.58
C ALA A 209 6.09 11.02 6.63
N ASP A 210 6.99 10.03 6.48
CA ASP A 210 6.64 8.61 6.52
C ASP A 210 7.66 7.80 7.37
N PRO A 211 7.47 7.76 8.71
CA PRO A 211 8.35 7.01 9.59
C PRO A 211 8.48 5.51 9.25
N PRO A 212 7.38 4.78 8.92
CA PRO A 212 7.46 3.39 8.45
C PRO A 212 8.39 3.18 7.26
N ASP A 213 8.21 3.92 6.17
CA ASP A 213 9.01 3.74 4.96
C ASP A 213 10.47 4.18 5.16
N ALA A 214 10.69 5.24 5.93
CA ALA A 214 12.03 5.70 6.25
C ALA A 214 12.84 4.65 7.06
N LEU A 215 12.20 3.93 7.99
CA LEU A 215 12.85 2.84 8.72
C LEU A 215 13.22 1.67 7.80
N VAL A 216 12.34 1.31 6.86
CA VAL A 216 12.62 0.27 5.86
C VAL A 216 13.81 0.67 4.98
N ALA A 217 13.85 1.91 4.49
CA ALA A 217 14.96 2.43 3.70
C ALA A 217 16.28 2.40 4.47
N LEU A 218 16.26 2.80 5.75
CA LEU A 218 17.41 2.70 6.64
C LEU A 218 17.88 1.25 6.76
N LEU A 219 17.02 0.33 7.18
CA LEU A 219 17.40 -1.08 7.39
C LEU A 219 17.93 -1.74 6.10
N ARG A 220 17.33 -1.44 4.94
CA ARG A 220 17.82 -1.92 3.63
C ARG A 220 19.21 -1.42 3.30
N SER A 221 19.51 -0.15 3.62
CA SER A 221 20.82 0.42 3.31
C SER A 221 21.97 -0.27 4.06
N PHE A 222 21.73 -0.77 5.27
CA PHE A 222 22.73 -1.49 6.05
C PHE A 222 22.90 -2.97 5.65
N GLY A 223 21.90 -3.57 5.00
CA GLY A 223 21.96 -4.96 4.55
C GLY A 223 22.08 -6.02 5.66
N LYS A 224 21.92 -5.64 6.93
CA LYS A 224 22.00 -6.52 8.10
C LYS A 224 20.99 -6.09 9.18
N PRO A 225 20.57 -7.01 10.06
CA PRO A 225 19.70 -6.65 11.18
C PRO A 225 20.38 -5.65 12.13
N LEU A 226 19.65 -4.61 12.55
CA LEU A 226 20.15 -3.58 13.47
C LEU A 226 19.39 -3.60 14.80
N SER A 227 20.10 -3.38 15.90
CA SER A 227 19.50 -3.11 17.19
C SER A 227 18.87 -1.70 17.24
N VAL A 228 18.01 -1.46 18.22
CA VAL A 228 17.41 -0.13 18.46
C VAL A 228 18.48 0.94 18.69
N ALA A 229 19.58 0.58 19.37
CA ALA A 229 20.70 1.48 19.62
C ALA A 229 21.41 1.87 18.30
N GLU A 230 21.69 0.89 17.43
CA GLU A 230 22.30 1.11 16.12
C GLU A 230 21.39 1.96 15.21
N ILE A 231 20.07 1.74 15.24
CA ILE A 231 19.11 2.57 14.48
C ILE A 231 19.13 4.00 14.99
N ARG A 232 19.08 4.21 16.32
CA ARG A 232 19.13 5.54 16.91
C ARG A 232 20.45 6.25 16.59
N GLU A 233 21.57 5.55 16.65
CA GLU A 233 22.88 6.09 16.26
C GLU A 233 22.93 6.45 14.77
N ALA A 234 22.37 5.62 13.89
CA ALA A 234 22.33 5.87 12.46
C ALA A 234 21.50 7.10 12.10
N LEU A 235 20.38 7.36 12.80
CA LEU A 235 19.61 8.59 12.66
C LEU A 235 20.37 9.82 13.18
N GLY A 236 21.18 9.63 14.23
CA GLY A 236 22.06 10.67 14.77
C GLY A 236 21.29 11.95 15.10
N SER A 237 21.75 13.08 14.58
CA SER A 237 21.16 14.42 14.80
C SER A 237 19.92 14.73 13.97
N LEU A 238 19.43 13.81 13.12
CA LEU A 238 18.25 14.05 12.28
C LEU A 238 16.95 14.12 13.10
N LEU A 239 16.91 13.44 14.25
CA LEU A 239 15.80 13.45 15.19
C LEU A 239 16.27 13.90 16.56
N ALA A 240 15.53 14.80 17.18
CA ALA A 240 15.79 15.17 18.57
C ALA A 240 15.41 14.02 19.52
N ASP A 241 16.03 13.96 20.70
CA ASP A 241 15.75 12.93 21.70
C ASP A 241 14.27 12.92 22.16
N SER A 242 13.62 14.08 22.14
CA SER A 242 12.19 14.23 22.43
C SER A 242 11.28 13.64 21.34
N GLU A 243 11.72 13.62 20.08
CA GLU A 243 10.96 13.14 18.93
C GLU A 243 11.07 11.62 18.77
N TRP A 244 12.18 11.03 19.24
CA TRP A 244 12.53 9.62 19.07
C TRP A 244 11.40 8.65 19.45
N ALA A 245 10.82 8.79 20.66
CA ALA A 245 9.82 7.84 21.15
C ALA A 245 8.54 7.84 20.28
N SER A 246 8.11 9.01 19.82
CA SER A 246 6.95 9.16 18.94
C SER A 246 7.24 8.58 17.55
N TRP A 247 8.41 8.90 17.00
CA TRP A 247 8.84 8.39 15.70
C TRP A 247 8.97 6.86 15.70
N TRP A 248 9.68 6.29 16.68
CA TRP A 248 9.92 4.85 16.78
C TRP A 248 8.62 4.04 16.87
N ASN A 249 7.65 4.52 17.65
CA ASN A 249 6.35 3.85 17.80
C ASN A 249 5.50 3.87 16.52
N LYS A 250 5.74 4.84 15.61
CA LYS A 250 5.13 4.86 14.28
C LYS A 250 5.92 3.98 13.30
N ALA A 251 7.24 4.14 13.26
CA ALA A 251 8.13 3.49 12.32
C ALA A 251 8.09 1.96 12.39
N LYS A 252 8.10 1.39 13.60
CA LYS A 252 8.07 -0.07 13.81
C LYS A 252 6.77 -0.75 13.40
N LYS A 253 5.73 0.00 13.02
CA LYS A 253 4.43 -0.55 12.57
C LYS A 253 4.44 -0.95 11.10
N SER A 254 5.54 -0.71 10.38
CA SER A 254 5.71 -1.17 9.00
C SER A 254 5.59 -2.69 8.93
N GLU A 255 4.82 -3.18 7.96
CA GLU A 255 4.70 -4.61 7.65
C GLU A 255 6.01 -5.21 7.10
N PHE A 256 6.91 -4.36 6.61
CA PHE A 256 8.21 -4.77 6.10
C PHE A 256 9.28 -4.82 7.20
N VAL A 257 8.95 -4.56 8.46
CA VAL A 257 9.93 -4.55 9.56
C VAL A 257 9.65 -5.71 10.50
N VAL A 258 10.62 -6.63 10.60
CA VAL A 258 10.54 -7.79 11.49
C VAL A 258 11.55 -7.64 12.61
N ALA A 259 11.13 -8.06 13.80
CA ALA A 259 11.99 -8.14 14.97
C ALA A 259 12.48 -9.58 15.16
N GLU A 260 13.78 -9.79 15.12
CA GLU A 260 14.46 -11.07 15.32
C GLU A 260 15.14 -11.09 16.69
N GLY A 261 14.98 -12.16 17.47
CA GLY A 261 15.58 -12.31 18.80
C GLY A 261 14.60 -12.15 19.98
N LYS A 262 15.12 -12.18 21.22
CA LYS A 262 14.30 -12.09 22.45
C LYS A 262 14.93 -11.14 23.46
N GLY A 263 14.11 -10.32 24.12
CA GLY A 263 14.56 -9.41 25.17
C GLY A 263 15.54 -8.36 24.67
N ALA A 264 16.71 -8.24 25.30
CA ALA A 264 17.72 -7.23 24.96
C ALA A 264 18.48 -7.50 23.65
N SER A 265 18.35 -8.69 23.05
CA SER A 265 19.02 -9.06 21.79
C SER A 265 18.15 -8.84 20.55
N VAL A 266 17.00 -8.18 20.68
CA VAL A 266 16.11 -7.91 19.56
C VAL A 266 16.79 -7.01 18.53
N ARG A 267 16.82 -7.49 17.29
CA ARG A 267 17.31 -6.78 16.10
C ARG A 267 16.19 -6.67 15.08
N TYR A 268 16.24 -5.63 14.26
CA TYR A 268 15.25 -5.32 13.26
C TYR A 268 15.84 -5.49 11.87
N ARG A 269 15.09 -6.12 10.99
CA ARG A 269 15.45 -6.30 9.58
C ARG A 269 14.30 -5.82 8.71
N ALA A 270 14.64 -5.23 7.57
CA ALA A 270 13.66 -4.99 6.52
C ALA A 270 13.46 -6.27 5.69
N LEU A 271 12.21 -6.71 5.57
CA LEU A 271 11.82 -7.78 4.66
C LEU A 271 11.97 -7.32 3.21
N ALA A 272 12.35 -8.27 2.36
CA ALA A 272 12.08 -8.15 0.94
C ALA A 272 10.56 -8.11 0.72
N ALA A 273 10.12 -7.47 -0.35
CA ALA A 273 8.70 -7.40 -0.68
C ALA A 273 8.06 -8.79 -0.82
N SER A 274 8.81 -9.80 -1.29
CA SER A 274 8.35 -11.19 -1.37
C SER A 274 8.15 -11.83 0.00
N GLU A 275 9.07 -11.61 0.95
CA GLU A 275 8.98 -12.16 2.31
C GLU A 275 7.79 -11.54 3.07
N ALA A 276 7.55 -10.23 2.91
CA ALA A 276 6.42 -9.55 3.56
C ALA A 276 5.06 -10.08 3.07
N VAL A 277 4.95 -10.40 1.79
CA VAL A 277 3.74 -11.04 1.22
C VAL A 277 3.55 -12.43 1.82
N GLU A 278 4.62 -13.21 1.98
CA GLU A 278 4.54 -14.55 2.58
C GLU A 278 4.09 -14.49 4.05
N GLU A 279 4.67 -13.60 4.85
CA GLU A 279 4.32 -13.44 6.26
C GLU A 279 2.88 -12.94 6.45
N LEU A 280 2.44 -11.99 5.62
CA LEU A 280 1.05 -11.53 5.61
C LEU A 280 0.09 -12.69 5.30
N GLY A 281 0.45 -13.56 4.36
CA GLY A 281 -0.31 -14.76 4.03
C GLY A 281 -0.39 -15.75 5.19
N GLN A 282 0.73 -16.03 5.86
CA GLN A 282 0.76 -16.91 7.04
C GLN A 282 -0.09 -16.36 8.19
N ARG A 283 0.01 -15.04 8.46
CA ARG A 283 -0.80 -14.38 9.47
C ARG A 283 -2.28 -14.42 9.14
N PHE A 284 -2.64 -14.15 7.88
CA PHE A 284 -4.02 -14.26 7.43
C PHE A 284 -4.57 -15.68 7.59
N ALA A 285 -3.78 -16.71 7.29
CA ALA A 285 -4.21 -18.10 7.46
C ALA A 285 -4.52 -18.44 8.94
N ALA A 286 -3.67 -17.98 9.86
CA ALA A 286 -3.78 -18.25 11.30
C ALA A 286 -4.80 -17.35 12.04
N ALA A 287 -5.16 -16.20 11.46
CA ALA A 287 -6.04 -15.21 12.07
C ALA A 287 -7.50 -15.70 12.27
N ASP A 288 -8.16 -15.12 13.26
CA ASP A 288 -9.61 -15.23 13.43
C ASP A 288 -10.37 -14.46 12.33
N PHE A 289 -11.69 -14.61 12.26
CA PHE A 289 -12.47 -13.99 11.18
C PHE A 289 -12.44 -12.46 11.20
N ALA A 290 -12.46 -11.84 12.37
CA ALA A 290 -12.43 -10.39 12.51
C ALA A 290 -11.08 -9.82 12.03
N GLU A 291 -9.97 -10.45 12.45
CA GLU A 291 -8.64 -10.09 12.00
C GLU A 291 -8.44 -10.39 10.51
N LYS A 292 -9.02 -11.47 9.97
CA LYS A 292 -9.02 -11.74 8.51
C LYS A 292 -9.65 -10.61 7.71
N LEU A 293 -10.78 -10.04 8.16
CA LEU A 293 -11.40 -8.90 7.52
C LEU A 293 -10.51 -7.64 7.57
N GLU A 294 -9.84 -7.39 8.70
CA GLU A 294 -8.91 -6.26 8.83
C GLU A 294 -7.67 -6.41 7.94
N LEU A 295 -7.07 -7.60 7.89
CA LEU A 295 -5.93 -7.90 7.03
C LEU A 295 -6.31 -7.78 5.56
N ALA A 296 -7.49 -8.27 5.18
CA ALA A 296 -8.01 -8.16 3.81
C ALA A 296 -8.22 -6.71 3.36
N ARG A 297 -8.61 -5.80 4.26
CA ARG A 297 -8.73 -4.37 3.93
C ARG A 297 -7.39 -3.70 3.65
N ARG A 298 -6.29 -4.25 4.17
CA ARG A 298 -4.93 -3.70 4.02
C ARG A 298 -4.20 -4.30 2.82
N ALA A 299 -4.59 -5.48 2.36
CA ALA A 299 -3.92 -6.16 1.26
C ALA A 299 -4.10 -5.44 -0.08
N LYS A 300 -3.02 -5.40 -0.88
CA LYS A 300 -3.01 -4.76 -2.19
C LYS A 300 -3.73 -5.63 -3.23
N LYS A 301 -4.79 -5.06 -3.83
CA LYS A 301 -5.55 -5.68 -4.93
C LYS A 301 -4.65 -6.13 -6.08
N GLY A 302 -4.98 -7.27 -6.70
CA GLY A 302 -4.33 -7.78 -7.90
C GLY A 302 -3.07 -8.63 -7.66
N THR A 303 -2.68 -8.81 -6.39
CA THR A 303 -1.60 -9.72 -6.00
C THR A 303 -2.09 -11.18 -5.91
N PRO A 304 -1.20 -12.19 -6.04
CA PRO A 304 -1.56 -13.59 -5.81
C PRO A 304 -2.17 -13.82 -4.42
N LEU A 305 -1.56 -13.23 -3.39
CA LEU A 305 -2.07 -13.26 -2.02
C LEU A 305 -3.49 -12.67 -1.90
N ALA A 306 -3.77 -11.54 -2.55
CA ALA A 306 -5.12 -10.96 -2.53
C ALA A 306 -6.17 -11.93 -3.12
N ARG A 307 -5.80 -12.73 -4.14
CA ARG A 307 -6.71 -13.75 -4.71
C ARG A 307 -6.94 -14.88 -3.72
N GLU A 308 -5.89 -15.36 -3.05
CA GLU A 308 -5.99 -16.39 -2.01
C GLU A 308 -6.85 -15.93 -0.83
N MET A 309 -6.61 -14.71 -0.32
CA MET A 309 -7.42 -14.10 0.74
C MET A 309 -8.88 -13.94 0.30
N ALA A 310 -9.13 -13.52 -0.94
CA ALA A 310 -10.48 -13.37 -1.47
C ALA A 310 -11.21 -14.72 -1.52
N GLN A 311 -10.56 -15.78 -2.00
CA GLN A 311 -11.15 -17.14 -2.04
C GLN A 311 -11.44 -17.65 -0.62
N ALA A 312 -10.52 -17.45 0.32
CA ALA A 312 -10.72 -17.83 1.72
C ALA A 312 -11.90 -17.09 2.36
N LEU A 313 -12.05 -15.79 2.08
CA LEU A 313 -13.19 -15.00 2.55
C LEU A 313 -14.51 -15.47 1.95
N LEU A 314 -14.55 -15.80 0.65
CA LEU A 314 -15.75 -16.36 0.01
C LEU A 314 -16.16 -17.70 0.63
N ALA A 315 -15.20 -18.55 0.99
CA ALA A 315 -15.46 -19.81 1.68
C ALA A 315 -15.94 -19.58 3.12
N ALA A 316 -15.34 -18.63 3.84
CA ALA A 316 -15.74 -18.26 5.20
C ALA A 316 -17.14 -17.65 5.23
N ALA A 317 -17.50 -16.81 4.26
CA ALA A 317 -18.81 -16.17 4.18
C ALA A 317 -19.98 -17.16 4.19
N GLN A 318 -19.77 -18.41 3.74
CA GLN A 318 -20.82 -19.44 3.73
C GLN A 318 -21.08 -20.09 5.09
N ARG A 319 -20.27 -19.78 6.12
CA ARG A 319 -20.28 -20.38 7.46
C ARG A 319 -20.56 -19.35 8.55
N GLU A 320 -20.22 -18.10 8.29
CA GLU A 320 -20.40 -16.99 9.24
C GLU A 320 -21.86 -16.48 9.27
N PRO A 321 -22.29 -15.77 10.33
CA PRO A 321 -23.59 -15.11 10.38
C PRO A 321 -23.77 -14.06 9.27
N ALA A 322 -25.02 -13.65 9.00
CA ALA A 322 -25.34 -12.89 7.79
C ALA A 322 -24.56 -11.57 7.65
N LYS A 323 -24.41 -10.85 8.77
CA LYS A 323 -23.69 -9.57 8.79
C LYS A 323 -22.21 -9.76 8.41
N GLU A 324 -21.56 -10.73 9.03
CA GLU A 324 -20.17 -11.12 8.79
C GLU A 324 -19.97 -11.68 7.37
N ALA A 325 -20.91 -12.50 6.91
CA ALA A 325 -20.91 -13.09 5.58
C ALA A 325 -20.93 -12.02 4.47
N PHE A 326 -21.84 -11.05 4.55
CA PHE A 326 -21.90 -9.95 3.59
C PHE A 326 -20.67 -9.04 3.66
N ALA A 327 -20.11 -8.81 4.85
CA ALA A 327 -18.83 -8.11 4.99
C ALA A 327 -17.66 -8.85 4.31
N ALA A 328 -17.63 -10.19 4.39
CA ALA A 328 -16.64 -11.00 3.68
C ALA A 328 -16.83 -10.95 2.16
N LEU A 329 -18.07 -10.97 1.65
CA LEU A 329 -18.34 -10.77 0.21
C LEU A 329 -17.79 -9.42 -0.28
N ASP A 330 -18.03 -8.34 0.47
CA ASP A 330 -17.52 -7.01 0.13
C ASP A 330 -15.99 -6.92 0.18
N ALA A 331 -15.36 -7.55 1.18
CA ALA A 331 -13.91 -7.62 1.27
C ALA A 331 -13.31 -8.42 0.10
N ALA A 332 -13.92 -9.55 -0.27
CA ALA A 332 -13.50 -10.35 -1.43
C ALA A 332 -13.63 -9.57 -2.75
N ARG A 333 -14.73 -8.83 -2.97
CA ARG A 333 -14.88 -7.92 -4.14
C ARG A 333 -13.76 -6.88 -4.19
N LYS A 334 -13.44 -6.24 -3.06
CA LYS A 334 -12.35 -5.25 -2.97
C LYS A 334 -10.99 -5.83 -3.32
N LEU A 335 -10.72 -7.07 -2.92
CA LEU A 335 -9.49 -7.81 -3.26
C LEU A 335 -9.43 -8.27 -4.72
N GLY A 336 -10.54 -8.17 -5.46
CA GLY A 336 -10.62 -8.52 -6.87
C GLY A 336 -11.10 -9.94 -7.15
N ALA A 337 -11.93 -10.51 -6.27
CA ALA A 337 -12.69 -11.72 -6.59
C ALA A 337 -13.51 -11.53 -7.87
N ALA A 338 -13.67 -12.61 -8.66
CA ALA A 338 -14.56 -12.60 -9.81
C ALA A 338 -16.01 -12.45 -9.35
N GLU A 339 -16.81 -11.63 -10.03
CA GLU A 339 -18.22 -11.43 -9.69
C GLU A 339 -19.03 -12.72 -9.73
N GLU A 340 -18.65 -13.68 -10.58
CA GLU A 340 -19.27 -15.02 -10.64
C GLU A 340 -19.06 -15.81 -9.33
N ASP A 341 -17.86 -15.78 -8.76
CA ASP A 341 -17.56 -16.47 -7.51
C ASP A 341 -18.28 -15.82 -6.32
N VAL A 342 -18.35 -14.49 -6.32
CA VAL A 342 -19.10 -13.72 -5.31
C VAL A 342 -20.59 -14.02 -5.42
N ALA A 343 -21.14 -14.03 -6.64
CA ALA A 343 -22.54 -14.36 -6.88
C ALA A 343 -22.88 -15.78 -6.43
N ARG A 344 -22.01 -16.76 -6.70
CA ARG A 344 -22.17 -18.14 -6.23
C ARG A 344 -22.17 -18.24 -4.71
N ALA A 345 -21.20 -17.63 -4.03
CA ALA A 345 -21.14 -17.62 -2.57
C ALA A 345 -22.37 -16.94 -1.96
N LYS A 346 -22.82 -15.83 -2.55
CA LYS A 346 -24.04 -15.13 -2.14
C LYS A 346 -25.29 -15.97 -2.31
N ALA A 347 -25.46 -16.66 -3.45
CA ALA A 347 -26.58 -17.56 -3.68
C ALA A 347 -26.64 -18.64 -2.61
N THR A 348 -25.49 -19.24 -2.25
CA THR A 348 -25.42 -20.21 -1.15
C THR A 348 -25.89 -19.65 0.20
N ILE A 349 -25.54 -18.39 0.52
CA ILE A 349 -26.01 -17.72 1.75
C ILE A 349 -27.55 -17.54 1.71
N LEU A 350 -28.06 -17.05 0.57
CA LEU A 350 -29.48 -16.79 0.35
C LEU A 350 -30.35 -18.05 0.28
N GLU A 351 -29.77 -19.20 -0.06
CA GLU A 351 -30.45 -20.50 -0.05
C GLU A 351 -30.49 -21.14 1.34
N LYS A 352 -29.49 -20.88 2.18
CA LYS A 352 -29.39 -21.46 3.53
C LYS A 352 -30.29 -20.78 4.55
N GLN A 353 -30.51 -19.47 4.41
CA GLN A 353 -31.24 -18.68 5.39
C GLN A 353 -32.48 -18.02 4.78
N PRO A 354 -33.63 -18.02 5.48
CA PRO A 354 -34.82 -17.30 5.05
C PRO A 354 -34.52 -15.81 4.83
N ALA A 355 -34.97 -15.26 3.70
CA ALA A 355 -34.71 -13.87 3.34
C ALA A 355 -35.23 -12.85 4.38
N LEU A 356 -36.29 -13.18 5.11
CA LEU A 356 -36.84 -12.32 6.17
C LEU A 356 -35.96 -12.29 7.43
N GLU A 357 -35.21 -13.35 7.72
CA GLU A 357 -34.23 -13.36 8.81
C GLU A 357 -33.02 -12.52 8.41
N LEU A 358 -32.53 -12.70 7.17
CA LEU A 358 -31.48 -11.86 6.59
C LEU A 358 -31.85 -10.38 6.64
N ALA A 359 -33.10 -10.02 6.31
CA ALA A 359 -33.58 -8.64 6.35
C ALA A 359 -33.50 -8.01 7.75
N ARG A 360 -33.65 -8.82 8.81
CA ARG A 360 -33.60 -8.35 10.21
C ARG A 360 -32.17 -8.17 10.70
N GLU A 361 -31.25 -9.04 10.27
CA GLU A 361 -29.85 -8.98 10.67
C GLU A 361 -29.06 -7.89 9.91
N LEU A 362 -29.42 -7.64 8.65
CA LEU A 362 -28.69 -6.73 7.77
C LEU A 362 -29.11 -5.26 7.97
N THR A 363 -28.20 -4.45 8.51
CA THR A 363 -28.41 -3.02 8.74
C THR A 363 -28.15 -2.17 7.50
N GLU A 364 -27.25 -2.60 6.62
CA GLU A 364 -26.87 -1.86 5.41
C GLU A 364 -27.92 -1.97 4.31
N ALA A 365 -28.29 -0.84 3.72
CA ALA A 365 -29.30 -0.79 2.67
C ALA A 365 -28.86 -1.50 1.38
N SER A 366 -27.55 -1.49 1.07
CA SER A 366 -26.98 -2.21 -0.07
C SER A 366 -27.14 -3.73 0.09
N HIS A 367 -26.83 -4.27 1.26
CA HIS A 367 -26.99 -5.70 1.55
C HIS A 367 -28.46 -6.11 1.49
N ARG A 368 -29.36 -5.31 2.09
CA ARG A 368 -30.81 -5.56 1.98
C ARG A 368 -31.31 -5.51 0.53
N GLN A 369 -30.79 -4.61 -0.29
CA GLN A 369 -31.13 -4.56 -1.72
C GLN A 369 -30.70 -5.85 -2.43
N GLU A 370 -29.54 -6.42 -2.11
CA GLU A 370 -29.09 -7.69 -2.68
C GLU A 370 -30.02 -8.87 -2.30
N VAL A 371 -30.50 -8.92 -1.05
CA VAL A 371 -31.48 -9.93 -0.61
C VAL A 371 -32.83 -9.73 -1.30
N LEU A 372 -33.30 -8.48 -1.39
CA LEU A 372 -34.55 -8.19 -2.08
C LEU A 372 -34.48 -8.58 -3.55
N GLN A 373 -33.38 -8.28 -4.26
CA GLN A 373 -33.22 -8.65 -5.66
C GLN A 373 -33.39 -10.16 -5.86
N TYR A 374 -32.83 -10.96 -4.97
CA TYR A 374 -33.01 -12.42 -5.01
C TYR A 374 -34.47 -12.85 -4.83
N LEU A 375 -35.24 -12.18 -3.96
CA LEU A 375 -36.68 -12.42 -3.84
C LEU A 375 -37.45 -12.00 -5.09
N LEU A 376 -37.09 -10.86 -5.69
CA LEU A 376 -37.71 -10.35 -6.91
C LEU A 376 -37.50 -11.33 -8.08
N ASP A 377 -36.29 -11.88 -8.21
CA ASP A 377 -35.92 -12.82 -9.27
C ASP A 377 -36.66 -14.17 -9.12
N ARG A 378 -36.90 -14.62 -7.88
CA ARG A 378 -37.68 -15.84 -7.60
C ARG A 378 -39.19 -15.65 -7.71
N GLY A 379 -39.68 -14.42 -7.60
CA GLY A 379 -41.12 -14.14 -7.59
C GLY A 379 -41.85 -14.73 -6.37
N ASP A 380 -41.17 -14.89 -5.23
CA ASP A 380 -41.78 -15.41 -4.00
C ASP A 380 -42.68 -14.34 -3.37
N ALA A 381 -43.97 -14.39 -3.72
CA ALA A 381 -44.98 -13.43 -3.27
C ALA A 381 -45.13 -13.37 -1.74
N GLU A 382 -44.97 -14.50 -1.04
CA GLU A 382 -45.14 -14.55 0.41
C GLU A 382 -43.96 -13.88 1.12
N ALA A 383 -42.73 -14.20 0.68
CA ALA A 383 -41.54 -13.54 1.20
C ALA A 383 -41.51 -12.04 0.88
N LEU A 384 -41.94 -11.63 -0.33
CA LEU A 384 -42.05 -10.22 -0.71
C LEU A 384 -43.10 -9.48 0.15
N ALA A 385 -44.24 -10.09 0.44
CA ALA A 385 -45.23 -9.50 1.33
C ALA A 385 -44.70 -9.36 2.77
N GLY A 386 -43.99 -10.37 3.28
CA GLY A 386 -43.30 -10.30 4.57
C GLY A 386 -42.21 -9.22 4.61
N TRP A 387 -41.46 -9.03 3.51
CA TRP A 387 -40.40 -8.04 3.40
C TRP A 387 -40.92 -6.61 3.60
N LEU A 388 -42.09 -6.30 3.05
CA LEU A 388 -42.71 -4.98 3.19
C LEU A 388 -42.92 -4.54 4.64
N PHE A 389 -43.16 -5.48 5.56
CA PHE A 389 -43.34 -5.20 6.98
C PHE A 389 -42.04 -4.93 7.74
N LEU A 390 -40.89 -5.31 7.17
CA LEU A 390 -39.56 -5.15 7.77
C LEU A 390 -38.78 -3.96 7.17
N GLU A 391 -39.03 -3.65 5.89
CA GLU A 391 -38.23 -2.67 5.17
C GLU A 391 -38.51 -1.22 5.61
N THR A 392 -37.45 -0.43 5.67
CA THR A 392 -37.46 0.98 6.04
C THR A 392 -37.08 1.91 4.89
N ASN A 393 -36.41 1.38 3.88
CA ASN A 393 -35.99 2.13 2.70
C ASN A 393 -37.15 2.27 1.69
N PRO A 394 -37.58 3.49 1.35
CA PRO A 394 -38.72 3.73 0.45
C PRO A 394 -38.51 3.18 -0.97
N ARG A 395 -37.26 3.12 -1.46
CA ARG A 395 -36.96 2.55 -2.77
C ARG A 395 -37.20 1.04 -2.77
N LEU A 396 -36.75 0.35 -1.73
CA LEU A 396 -36.90 -1.11 -1.60
C LEU A 396 -38.36 -1.49 -1.35
N LEU A 397 -39.09 -0.70 -0.55
CA LEU A 397 -40.55 -0.82 -0.41
C LEU A 397 -41.28 -0.71 -1.75
N ARG A 398 -40.90 0.26 -2.59
CA ARG A 398 -41.48 0.43 -3.92
C ARG A 398 -41.23 -0.78 -4.81
N LEU A 399 -39.99 -1.26 -4.90
CA LEU A 399 -39.63 -2.41 -5.73
C LEU A 399 -40.42 -3.66 -5.34
N ALA A 400 -40.48 -3.97 -4.04
CA ALA A 400 -41.25 -5.11 -3.54
C ALA A 400 -42.75 -4.97 -3.84
N ALA A 401 -43.32 -3.77 -3.65
CA ALA A 401 -44.74 -3.53 -3.88
C ALA A 401 -45.13 -3.57 -5.36
N GLU A 402 -44.32 -3.00 -6.24
CA GLU A 402 -44.54 -3.06 -7.69
C GLU A 402 -44.45 -4.51 -8.19
N LYS A 403 -43.48 -5.28 -7.70
CA LYS A 403 -43.36 -6.70 -8.06
C LYS A 403 -44.57 -7.52 -7.63
N LEU A 404 -45.10 -7.28 -6.43
CA LEU A 404 -46.33 -7.94 -5.98
C LEU A 404 -47.53 -7.62 -6.88
N LEU A 405 -47.63 -6.38 -7.39
CA LEU A 405 -48.67 -6.04 -8.37
C LEU A 405 -48.47 -6.76 -9.70
N GLU A 406 -47.23 -6.84 -10.20
CA GLU A 406 -46.91 -7.60 -11.42
C GLU A 406 -47.27 -9.07 -11.29
N LEU A 407 -47.09 -9.65 -10.10
CA LEU A 407 -47.47 -11.04 -9.78
C LEU A 407 -48.98 -11.23 -9.55
N GLY A 408 -49.79 -10.17 -9.62
CA GLY A 408 -51.24 -10.23 -9.39
C GLY A 408 -51.66 -10.25 -7.91
N GLU A 409 -50.72 -10.06 -6.99
CA GLU A 409 -50.90 -10.19 -5.54
C GLU A 409 -51.43 -8.90 -4.88
N ARG A 410 -52.44 -8.30 -5.52
CA ARG A 410 -53.05 -7.05 -5.07
C ARG A 410 -53.65 -7.18 -3.66
N ALA A 411 -54.26 -8.31 -3.33
CA ALA A 411 -54.89 -8.54 -2.02
C ALA A 411 -53.86 -8.46 -0.87
N LYS A 412 -52.65 -9.00 -1.07
CA LYS A 412 -51.56 -8.93 -0.08
C LYS A 412 -51.12 -7.49 0.17
N LEU A 413 -51.06 -6.67 -0.87
CA LEU A 413 -50.73 -5.24 -0.74
C LEU A 413 -51.84 -4.46 -0.03
N GLU A 414 -53.11 -4.73 -0.34
CA GLU A 414 -54.23 -4.09 0.35
C GLU A 414 -54.26 -4.47 1.84
N GLN A 415 -53.95 -5.73 2.18
CA GLN A 415 -53.76 -6.18 3.56
C GLN A 415 -52.60 -5.46 4.25
N PHE A 416 -51.44 -5.38 3.59
CA PHE A 416 -50.27 -4.65 4.08
C PHE A 416 -50.60 -3.18 4.37
N PHE A 417 -51.16 -2.46 3.40
CA PHE A 417 -51.57 -1.07 3.61
C PHE A 417 -52.65 -0.96 4.69
N GLY A 418 -53.59 -1.90 4.76
CA GLY A 418 -54.56 -1.98 5.85
C GLY A 418 -53.89 -1.93 7.23
N GLN A 419 -52.86 -2.74 7.45
CA GLN A 419 -52.07 -2.76 8.69
C GLN A 419 -51.25 -1.48 8.89
N VAL A 420 -50.59 -0.98 7.84
CA VAL A 420 -49.79 0.26 7.89
C VAL A 420 -50.64 1.47 8.29
N PHE A 421 -51.86 1.58 7.76
CA PHE A 421 -52.77 2.69 8.09
C PHE A 421 -53.54 2.49 9.41
N LEU A 422 -53.70 1.25 9.87
CA LEU A 422 -54.28 0.93 11.17
C LEU A 422 -53.28 1.19 12.30
N HIS A 423 -51.99 0.90 12.08
CA HIS A 423 -50.91 1.06 13.06
C HIS A 423 -49.73 1.90 12.53
N PRO A 424 -49.91 3.21 12.23
CA PRO A 424 -48.87 4.03 11.64
C PRO A 424 -47.55 4.11 12.43
N ALA A 425 -47.62 4.14 13.77
CA ALA A 425 -46.42 4.24 14.62
C ALA A 425 -45.56 2.97 14.56
N ARG A 426 -46.19 1.78 14.42
CA ARG A 426 -45.48 0.50 14.29
C ARG A 426 -44.76 0.40 12.93
N PHE A 427 -45.38 0.95 11.89
CA PHE A 427 -44.90 0.89 10.51
C PHE A 427 -44.53 2.27 9.97
N ALA A 428 -43.83 3.08 10.77
CA ALA A 428 -43.60 4.49 10.49
C ALA A 428 -42.95 4.74 9.11
N ALA A 429 -41.94 3.94 8.74
CA ALA A 429 -41.26 4.06 7.45
C ALA A 429 -42.21 3.81 6.26
N ALA A 430 -42.94 2.69 6.32
CA ALA A 430 -43.90 2.29 5.30
C ALA A 430 -45.08 3.25 5.20
N TRP A 431 -45.55 3.78 6.34
CA TRP A 431 -46.63 4.74 6.37
C TRP A 431 -46.24 6.08 5.71
N VAL A 432 -45.07 6.62 6.06
CA VAL A 432 -44.56 7.86 5.43
C VAL A 432 -44.34 7.64 3.93
N TRP A 433 -43.74 6.52 3.54
CA TRP A 433 -43.59 6.14 2.15
C TRP A 433 -44.93 6.07 1.41
N ALA A 434 -45.95 5.42 2.00
CA ALA A 434 -47.29 5.34 1.40
C ALA A 434 -47.92 6.74 1.22
N MET A 435 -47.67 7.68 2.14
CA MET A 435 -48.12 9.06 2.02
C MET A 435 -47.40 9.85 0.91
N GLU A 436 -46.19 9.48 0.53
CA GLU A 436 -45.44 10.08 -0.57
C GLU A 436 -45.89 9.60 -1.96
N LEU A 437 -46.56 8.45 -2.06
CA LEU A 437 -46.98 7.88 -3.34
C LEU A 437 -48.07 8.72 -4.02
N THR A 438 -47.72 9.55 -5.00
CA THR A 438 -48.69 10.36 -5.77
C THR A 438 -49.09 9.73 -7.10
N GLU A 439 -48.21 8.94 -7.70
CA GLU A 439 -48.38 8.38 -9.05
C GLU A 439 -47.99 6.90 -9.09
N GLY A 440 -48.46 6.21 -10.14
CA GLY A 440 -48.17 4.80 -10.38
C GLY A 440 -49.24 3.84 -9.83
N PRO A 441 -49.12 2.54 -10.13
CA PRO A 441 -50.14 1.55 -9.81
C PRO A 441 -50.30 1.31 -8.30
N VAL A 442 -49.20 1.37 -7.53
CA VAL A 442 -49.24 1.27 -6.06
C VAL A 442 -49.92 2.49 -5.43
N ALA A 443 -49.71 3.71 -5.97
CA ALA A 443 -50.34 4.92 -5.46
C ALA A 443 -51.88 4.86 -5.52
N LYS A 444 -52.44 4.20 -6.54
CA LYS A 444 -53.89 4.01 -6.69
C LYS A 444 -54.51 3.24 -5.52
N LEU A 445 -53.76 2.32 -4.89
CA LEU A 445 -54.25 1.55 -3.74
C LEU A 445 -54.40 2.38 -2.47
N VAL A 446 -53.59 3.44 -2.34
CA VAL A 446 -53.56 4.30 -1.15
C VAL A 446 -54.20 5.67 -1.37
N ALA A 447 -54.62 5.98 -2.61
CA ALA A 447 -55.21 7.28 -2.96
C ALA A 447 -56.40 7.66 -2.05
N ALA A 448 -57.32 6.73 -1.79
CA ALA A 448 -58.46 6.97 -0.89
C ALA A 448 -58.06 7.20 0.58
N LYS A 449 -56.84 6.82 0.97
CA LYS A 449 -56.30 7.08 2.32
C LYS A 449 -55.74 8.48 2.47
N LYS A 450 -55.52 9.22 1.36
CA LYS A 450 -55.05 10.61 1.35
C LYS A 450 -56.23 11.57 1.47
N ASN A 451 -56.77 11.66 2.67
CA ASN A 451 -57.96 12.44 2.99
C ASN A 451 -57.66 13.47 4.11
N PRO A 452 -58.60 14.36 4.48
CA PRO A 452 -58.37 15.36 5.53
C PRO A 452 -57.91 14.77 6.87
N ALA A 453 -58.40 13.57 7.23
CA ALA A 453 -57.96 12.90 8.45
C ALA A 453 -56.50 12.45 8.39
N ALA A 454 -55.97 12.13 7.21
CA ALA A 454 -54.55 11.82 7.02
C ALA A 454 -53.66 13.04 7.23
N VAL A 455 -54.12 14.25 6.87
CA VAL A 455 -53.38 15.51 7.15
C VAL A 455 -53.24 15.73 8.66
N LEU A 456 -54.32 15.53 9.41
CA LEU A 456 -54.29 15.59 10.89
C LEU A 456 -53.28 14.58 11.46
N ARG A 457 -53.29 13.35 10.95
CA ARG A 457 -52.35 12.29 11.36
C ARG A 457 -50.90 12.62 10.99
N LEU A 458 -50.64 13.27 9.85
CA LEU A 458 -49.29 13.70 9.46
C LEU A 458 -48.72 14.75 10.41
N VAL A 459 -49.55 15.73 10.82
CA VAL A 459 -49.17 16.75 11.80
C VAL A 459 -48.85 16.10 13.15
N ASP A 460 -49.72 15.22 13.65
CA ASP A 460 -49.49 14.48 14.91
C ASP A 460 -48.24 13.58 14.81
N ALA A 461 -48.10 12.81 13.73
CA ALA A 461 -46.95 11.94 13.50
C ALA A 461 -45.62 12.71 13.56
N GLY A 462 -45.53 13.91 12.96
CA GLY A 462 -44.28 14.67 12.98
C GLY A 462 -43.82 15.13 14.36
N GLU A 463 -44.72 15.21 15.35
CA GLU A 463 -44.39 15.55 16.74
C GLU A 463 -43.95 14.33 17.57
N ARG A 464 -44.34 13.13 17.15
CA ARG A 464 -44.05 11.88 17.87
C ARG A 464 -42.58 11.46 17.73
N LYS A 465 -42.10 10.65 18.69
CA LYS A 465 -40.68 10.21 18.73
C LYS A 465 -40.40 9.12 17.70
N GLU A 466 -41.37 8.25 17.45
CA GLU A 466 -41.32 7.11 16.52
C GLU A 466 -41.08 7.57 15.07
N PHE A 467 -41.51 8.78 14.74
CA PHE A 467 -41.33 9.38 13.41
C PHE A 467 -40.10 10.31 13.32
N ALA A 468 -39.28 10.40 14.38
CA ALA A 468 -38.09 11.24 14.39
C ALA A 468 -37.18 11.06 13.15
N PRO A 469 -36.88 9.82 12.68
CA PRO A 469 -36.05 9.61 11.49
C PRO A 469 -36.71 10.08 10.18
N TYR A 470 -38.04 10.24 10.17
CA TYR A 470 -38.82 10.55 8.96
C TYR A 470 -39.36 11.98 8.95
N ARG A 471 -39.04 12.83 9.94
CA ARG A 471 -39.59 14.19 10.06
C ARG A 471 -39.34 15.05 8.83
N ALA A 472 -38.15 14.98 8.23
CA ALA A 472 -37.85 15.74 7.02
C ALA A 472 -38.80 15.38 5.86
N ARG A 473 -39.12 14.09 5.72
CA ARG A 473 -40.08 13.57 4.73
C ARG A 473 -41.51 14.01 5.06
N ILE A 474 -41.90 13.98 6.34
CA ILE A 474 -43.20 14.51 6.79
C ILE A 474 -43.32 16.01 6.52
N ARG A 475 -42.26 16.81 6.74
CA ARG A 475 -42.25 18.23 6.40
C ARG A 475 -42.47 18.48 4.92
N ALA A 476 -41.80 17.69 4.06
CA ALA A 476 -42.02 17.75 2.61
C ALA A 476 -43.48 17.40 2.24
N LEU A 477 -44.09 16.42 2.90
CA LEU A 477 -45.50 16.10 2.72
C LEU A 477 -46.44 17.22 3.21
N LEU A 478 -46.05 17.99 4.21
CA LEU A 478 -46.80 19.14 4.73
C LEU A 478 -46.38 20.47 4.07
N SER A 479 -45.69 20.42 2.93
CA SER A 479 -45.26 21.60 2.21
C SER A 479 -46.32 22.10 1.20
N PRO A 480 -46.23 23.35 0.72
CA PRO A 480 -47.16 23.90 -0.26
C PRO A 480 -47.17 23.19 -1.63
N SER A 481 -46.14 22.41 -1.93
CA SER A 481 -45.99 21.68 -3.20
C SER A 481 -46.50 20.25 -3.16
N SER A 482 -47.11 19.81 -2.05
CA SER A 482 -47.58 18.43 -1.89
C SER A 482 -49.08 18.28 -2.19
N TRP A 483 -49.55 17.02 -2.21
CA TRP A 483 -50.98 16.70 -2.30
C TRP A 483 -51.81 17.31 -1.17
N VAL A 484 -51.20 17.61 -0.01
CA VAL A 484 -51.88 18.25 1.12
C VAL A 484 -52.37 19.64 0.73
N ALA A 485 -51.59 20.40 -0.05
CA ALA A 485 -51.99 21.73 -0.50
C ALA A 485 -53.24 21.69 -1.39
N GLU A 486 -53.32 20.73 -2.30
CA GLU A 486 -54.50 20.55 -3.16
C GLU A 486 -55.73 20.11 -2.36
N LEU A 487 -55.55 19.21 -1.39
CA LEU A 487 -56.63 18.76 -0.52
C LEU A 487 -57.19 19.92 0.31
N LEU A 488 -56.33 20.76 0.91
CA LEU A 488 -56.78 21.92 1.69
C LEU A 488 -57.59 22.92 0.84
N LYS A 489 -57.25 23.05 -0.45
CA LYS A 489 -57.99 23.93 -1.39
C LYS A 489 -59.35 23.38 -1.79
N LYS A 490 -59.50 22.05 -1.94
CA LYS A 490 -60.69 21.45 -2.59
C LYS A 490 -61.58 20.62 -1.67
N ASP A 491 -61.00 19.86 -0.75
CA ASP A 491 -61.70 18.71 -0.13
C ASP A 491 -61.82 18.78 1.41
N LEU A 492 -61.68 19.97 2.02
CA LEU A 492 -61.76 20.18 3.46
C LEU A 492 -63.16 20.68 3.86
N THR A 493 -63.81 20.03 4.84
CA THR A 493 -65.06 20.55 5.45
C THR A 493 -64.77 21.55 6.56
N GLU A 494 -65.74 22.38 6.93
CA GLU A 494 -65.59 23.38 8.00
C GLU A 494 -65.26 22.76 9.37
N GLU A 495 -65.89 21.64 9.72
CA GLU A 495 -65.59 20.91 10.96
C GLU A 495 -64.15 20.38 11.00
N GLN A 496 -63.69 19.80 9.88
CA GLN A 496 -62.31 19.32 9.74
C GLN A 496 -61.30 20.47 9.77
N ALA A 497 -61.64 21.60 9.13
CA ALA A 497 -60.85 22.82 9.16
C ALA A 497 -60.71 23.37 10.59
N ARG A 498 -61.81 23.42 11.37
CA ARG A 498 -61.78 23.83 12.78
C ARG A 498 -60.88 22.93 13.62
N ARG A 499 -60.99 21.61 13.44
CA ARG A 499 -60.18 20.62 14.18
C ARG A 499 -58.69 20.71 13.82
N LEU A 500 -58.37 20.86 12.54
CA LEU A 500 -57.00 21.09 12.08
C LEU A 500 -56.45 22.40 12.62
N TYR A 501 -57.20 23.50 12.50
CA TYR A 501 -56.81 24.80 13.01
C TYR A 501 -56.49 24.78 14.51
N HIS A 502 -57.30 24.10 15.32
CA HIS A 502 -57.06 23.92 16.75
C HIS A 502 -55.73 23.19 17.04
N ILE A 503 -55.46 22.07 16.36
CA ILE A 503 -54.21 21.30 16.52
C ILE A 503 -52.99 22.14 16.16
N LEU A 504 -53.11 23.02 15.16
CA LEU A 504 -52.03 23.88 14.68
C LEU A 504 -51.70 25.05 15.62
N GLN A 505 -52.56 25.38 16.61
CA GLN A 505 -52.26 26.42 17.61
C GLN A 505 -51.19 25.99 18.62
N ALA A 506 -51.13 24.69 18.92
CA ALA A 506 -50.13 24.17 19.85
C ALA A 506 -48.72 24.35 19.26
N PRO A 507 -47.75 24.84 20.05
CA PRO A 507 -46.35 24.89 19.62
C PRO A 507 -45.82 23.46 19.42
N GLY A 508 -44.98 23.28 18.40
CA GLY A 508 -44.44 21.97 18.03
C GLY A 508 -43.20 22.07 17.16
N VAL A 509 -42.60 20.92 16.84
CA VAL A 509 -41.34 20.76 16.09
C VAL A 509 -41.51 21.10 14.59
N LEU A 510 -42.76 21.20 14.12
CA LEU A 510 -43.16 21.55 12.75
C LEU A 510 -43.56 23.04 12.61
N LYS A 511 -42.76 23.97 13.14
CA LYS A 511 -43.14 25.39 13.26
C LYS A 511 -43.54 26.03 11.92
N GLU A 512 -42.75 25.82 10.86
CA GLU A 512 -42.97 26.45 9.55
C GLU A 512 -44.16 25.82 8.83
N GLU A 513 -44.26 24.50 8.85
CA GLU A 513 -45.35 23.75 8.24
C GLU A 513 -46.67 24.09 8.93
N ARG A 514 -46.68 24.17 10.28
CA ARG A 514 -47.85 24.59 11.05
C ARG A 514 -48.30 26.00 10.68
N ALA A 515 -47.36 26.94 10.53
CA ALA A 515 -47.66 28.32 10.13
C ALA A 515 -48.22 28.41 8.70
N TRP A 516 -47.68 27.63 7.76
CA TRP A 516 -48.23 27.55 6.42
C TRP A 516 -49.62 26.90 6.39
N LEU A 517 -49.80 25.75 7.05
CA LEU A 517 -51.09 25.06 7.15
C LEU A 517 -52.16 25.98 7.75
N LYS A 518 -51.81 26.74 8.80
CA LYS A 518 -52.70 27.72 9.44
C LYS A 518 -53.14 28.79 8.45
N ARG A 519 -52.20 29.36 7.67
CA ARG A 519 -52.50 30.33 6.61
C ARG A 519 -53.39 29.74 5.52
N ALA A 520 -53.11 28.52 5.08
CA ALA A 520 -53.88 27.84 4.04
C ALA A 520 -55.33 27.54 4.49
N VAL A 521 -55.52 27.11 5.73
CA VAL A 521 -56.85 26.88 6.32
C VAL A 521 -57.62 28.20 6.46
N LEU A 522 -56.99 29.25 7.00
CA LEU A 522 -57.63 30.55 7.17
C LEU A 522 -57.98 31.24 5.84
N ALA A 523 -57.19 31.03 4.79
CA ALA A 523 -57.49 31.57 3.46
C ALA A 523 -58.82 31.02 2.90
N ARG A 524 -59.18 29.78 3.24
CA ARG A 524 -60.45 29.15 2.81
C ARG A 524 -61.58 29.33 3.82
N PHE A 525 -61.26 29.36 5.11
CA PHE A 525 -62.23 29.50 6.20
C PHE A 525 -61.85 30.67 7.14
N PRO A 526 -62.02 31.94 6.71
CA PRO A 526 -61.64 33.11 7.50
C PRO A 526 -62.36 33.20 8.85
N GLN A 527 -63.58 32.66 8.96
CA GLN A 527 -64.40 32.67 10.16
C GLN A 527 -63.76 31.96 11.37
N LEU A 528 -62.80 31.05 11.12
CA LEU A 528 -62.07 30.35 12.19
C LEU A 528 -61.11 31.27 12.96
N ALA A 529 -60.73 32.42 12.40
CA ALA A 529 -59.93 33.42 13.11
C ALA A 529 -60.77 34.22 14.13
N ALA A 530 -62.06 34.44 13.84
CA ALA A 530 -62.95 35.23 14.69
C ALA A 530 -63.39 34.45 15.94
N GLY A 531 -63.74 33.17 15.81
CA GLY A 531 -64.18 32.34 16.94
C GLY A 531 -63.10 32.01 17.97
N ALA A 532 -61.81 32.10 17.62
CA ALA A 532 -60.71 31.87 18.57
C ALA A 532 -60.48 33.03 19.56
N ALA A 533 -60.95 34.24 19.22
CA ALA A 533 -60.88 35.40 20.08
C ALA A 533 -61.99 35.42 21.16
N GLU A 534 -63.10 34.73 20.94
CA GLU A 534 -64.19 34.59 21.92
C GLU A 534 -63.92 33.46 22.94
N ASP A 535 -63.31 32.34 22.53
CA ASP A 535 -62.97 31.21 23.43
C ASP A 535 -61.79 31.49 24.38
N THR A 536 -61.02 32.57 24.19
CA THR A 536 -59.93 33.00 25.10
C THR A 536 -60.35 34.06 26.12
N ALA A 537 -61.62 34.50 26.07
CA ALA A 537 -62.19 35.49 26.98
C ALA A 537 -63.12 34.89 28.06
N VAL A 538 -63.02 33.58 28.34
CA VAL A 538 -63.74 32.88 29.42
C VAL A 538 -62.78 32.21 30.39
#